data_AF-A0A7V0JGG3-F1
#
_entry.id   AF-A0A7V0JGG3-F1
#
_cell.length_a   1.000
_cell.length_b   1.000
_cell.length_c   1.000
_cell.angle_alpha   90.00
_cell.angle_beta   90.00
_cell.angle_gamma   90.00
#
_symmetry.space_group_name_H-M   'P 1'
#
loop_
_entity.id
_entity.type
_entity.pdbx_description
1 polymer ?
#
loop_
_entity_poly.entity_id
_entity_poly.type
_entity_poly.pdbx_seq_one_letter_code
_entity_poly.pdbx_strand_id
1 'polypeptide(L)'
;MKSTAYSRRDFLRTGAAASIGLATGSIWVPKIIRAGGNETSRVVIVTDEQSFDGQNIQPDVVRVMVDEGIKALTDASNPSDAWLTIFPDLAPDMGIGIKVNTINHTYLPSHPGVAYPLAESLADTPLGPANFPLNQIVIWDR
;
A
#
# COMPACT_ATOMS: atom_id res chain seq x y z
N MET A 1 33.64 -33.43 -4.63
CA MET A 1 32.34 -33.40 -3.93
C MET A 1 31.23 -33.49 -4.98
N LYS A 2 30.39 -34.53 -4.95
CA LYS A 2 29.28 -34.70 -5.91
C LYS A 2 28.07 -33.92 -5.40
N SER A 3 27.59 -32.95 -6.20
CA SER A 3 26.32 -32.27 -5.98
C SER A 3 25.17 -33.25 -6.18
N THR A 4 24.39 -33.54 -5.13
CA THR A 4 23.14 -34.28 -5.24
C THR A 4 22.06 -33.36 -5.82
N ALA A 5 21.87 -33.44 -7.15
CA ALA A 5 20.79 -32.73 -7.83
C ALA A 5 19.43 -33.29 -7.37
N TYR A 6 18.58 -32.43 -6.80
CA TYR A 6 17.22 -32.78 -6.42
C TYR A 6 16.42 -33.18 -7.67
N SER A 7 15.95 -34.44 -7.73
CA SER A 7 15.10 -34.86 -8.85
C SER A 7 13.66 -34.39 -8.66
N ARG A 8 12.89 -34.26 -9.76
CA ARG A 8 11.45 -33.97 -9.71
C ARG A 8 10.68 -34.94 -8.80
N ARG A 9 11.14 -36.18 -8.69
CA ARG A 9 10.55 -37.21 -7.83
C ARG A 9 10.85 -36.94 -6.36
N ASP A 10 12.06 -36.49 -6.04
CA ASP A 10 12.43 -36.10 -4.68
C ASP A 10 11.67 -34.84 -4.25
N PHE A 11 11.45 -33.90 -5.16
CA PHE A 11 10.58 -32.73 -4.95
C PHE A 11 9.14 -33.14 -4.64
N LEU A 12 8.53 -34.03 -5.45
CA LEU A 12 7.16 -34.49 -5.21
C LEU A 12 7.03 -35.31 -3.93
N ARG A 13 8.02 -36.14 -3.59
CA ARG A 13 8.01 -36.92 -2.35
C ARG A 13 8.17 -36.03 -1.12
N THR A 14 9.00 -34.99 -1.20
CA THR A 14 9.17 -33.98 -0.14
C THR A 14 7.90 -33.13 0.02
N GLY A 15 7.30 -32.68 -1.10
CA GLY A 15 6.05 -31.92 -1.08
C GLY A 15 4.84 -32.72 -0.55
N ALA A 16 4.74 -34.01 -0.90
CA ALA A 16 3.68 -34.90 -0.40
C ALA A 16 3.83 -35.24 1.09
N ALA A 17 5.06 -35.34 1.61
CA ALA A 17 5.29 -35.51 3.05
C ALA A 17 4.93 -34.24 3.85
N ALA A 18 5.16 -33.05 3.28
CA ALA A 18 4.81 -31.78 3.90
C ALA A 18 3.29 -31.57 4.03
N SER A 19 2.50 -32.02 3.05
CA SER A 19 1.03 -31.89 3.08
C SER A 19 0.35 -32.81 4.10
N ILE A 20 0.92 -33.99 4.37
CA ILE A 20 0.41 -34.90 5.41
C ILE A 20 0.68 -34.34 6.82
N GLY A 21 1.83 -33.70 7.04
CA GLY A 21 2.14 -33.03 8.31
C GLY A 21 1.20 -31.88 8.65
N LEU A 22 0.64 -31.20 7.65
CA LEU A 22 -0.36 -30.14 7.81
C LEU A 22 -1.76 -30.66 8.13
N ALA A 23 -2.08 -31.90 7.76
CA ALA A 23 -3.40 -32.49 7.98
C ALA A 23 -3.59 -33.07 9.40
N THR A 24 -2.50 -33.38 10.11
CA THR A 24 -2.53 -33.94 11.48
C THR A 24 -1.76 -33.13 12.53
N GLY A 25 -0.94 -32.16 12.11
CA GLY A 25 -0.12 -31.33 13.01
C GLY A 25 -0.74 -29.97 13.31
N SER A 26 -1.55 -29.88 14.37
CA SER A 26 -2.05 -28.61 14.93
C SER A 26 -0.97 -27.77 15.67
N ILE A 27 0.32 -27.88 15.36
CA ILE A 27 1.36 -27.30 16.23
C ILE A 27 2.05 -26.06 15.66
N TRP A 28 2.21 -25.85 14.35
CA TRP A 28 2.80 -24.59 13.85
C TRP A 28 2.21 -24.17 12.50
N VAL A 29 0.98 -23.65 12.52
CA VAL A 29 0.51 -22.76 11.45
C VAL A 29 0.92 -21.35 11.89
N PRO A 30 1.84 -20.66 11.18
CA PRO A 30 2.13 -19.27 11.46
C PRO A 30 0.83 -18.48 11.41
N LYS A 31 0.61 -17.63 12.41
CA LYS A 31 -0.57 -16.74 12.56
C LYS A 31 -0.85 -15.89 11.30
N ILE A 32 0.11 -15.83 10.39
CA ILE A 32 0.15 -15.08 9.15
C ILE A 32 -0.91 -15.55 8.11
N ILE A 33 -1.40 -16.80 8.17
CA ILE A 33 -2.32 -17.34 7.14
C ILE A 33 -3.79 -17.37 7.58
N ARG A 34 -4.11 -16.97 8.81
CA ARG A 34 -5.51 -16.92 9.27
C ARG A 34 -5.81 -15.58 9.94
N ALA A 35 -6.44 -14.68 9.20
CA ALA A 35 -7.21 -13.59 9.79
C ALA A 35 -8.20 -14.24 10.78
N GLY A 36 -8.05 -13.93 12.07
CA GLY A 36 -8.98 -14.44 13.09
C GLY A 36 -10.39 -13.97 12.77
N GLY A 37 -11.42 -14.78 13.03
CA GLY A 37 -12.82 -14.42 12.75
C GLY A 37 -13.37 -13.18 13.48
N ASN A 38 -12.51 -12.49 14.24
CA ASN A 38 -12.79 -11.26 14.98
C ASN A 38 -11.85 -10.10 14.60
N GLU A 39 -11.00 -10.26 13.57
CA GLU A 39 -10.18 -9.18 13.03
C GLU A 39 -11.00 -8.42 11.98
N THR A 40 -11.41 -7.21 12.32
CA THR A 40 -12.12 -6.32 11.41
C THR A 40 -11.13 -5.41 10.69
N SER A 41 -11.31 -5.25 9.38
CA SER A 41 -10.55 -4.26 8.62
C SER A 41 -11.10 -2.87 8.89
N ARG A 42 -10.21 -1.89 9.06
CA ARG A 42 -10.59 -0.48 9.11
C ARG A 42 -10.89 0.02 7.70
N VAL A 43 -12.03 0.70 7.55
CA VAL A 43 -12.43 1.40 6.32
C VAL A 43 -12.76 2.84 6.69
N VAL A 44 -12.16 3.78 5.96
CA VAL A 44 -12.39 5.22 6.14
C VAL A 44 -13.03 5.75 4.86
N ILE A 45 -14.08 6.54 5.01
CA ILE A 45 -14.75 7.23 3.92
C ILE A 45 -14.66 8.73 4.20
N VAL A 46 -14.05 9.46 3.28
CA VAL A 46 -14.02 10.92 3.28
C VAL A 46 -14.82 11.40 2.08
N THR A 47 -15.69 12.39 2.29
CA THR A 47 -16.57 12.91 1.25
C THR A 47 -16.61 14.43 1.36
N ASP A 48 -16.42 15.09 0.22
CA ASP A 48 -16.61 16.53 0.07
C ASP A 48 -17.31 16.78 -1.27
N GLU A 49 -18.45 17.46 -1.23
CA GLU A 49 -19.25 17.78 -2.43
C GLU A 49 -18.53 18.75 -3.37
N GLN A 50 -17.55 19.51 -2.88
CA GLN A 50 -16.75 20.45 -3.65
C GLN A 50 -15.54 19.78 -4.31
N SER A 51 -15.32 18.48 -4.10
CA SER A 51 -14.17 17.75 -4.64
C SER A 51 -14.19 17.62 -6.17
N PHE A 52 -15.34 17.79 -6.80
CA PHE A 52 -15.49 17.81 -8.25
C PHE A 52 -16.65 18.70 -8.70
N ASP A 53 -16.54 19.21 -9.92
CA ASP A 53 -17.62 19.87 -10.66
C ASP A 53 -17.72 19.24 -12.06
N GLY A 54 -18.74 18.39 -12.24
CA GLY A 54 -18.88 17.56 -13.44
C GLY A 54 -17.69 16.62 -13.64
N GLN A 55 -16.86 16.90 -14.64
CA GLN A 55 -15.62 16.14 -14.91
C GLN A 55 -14.36 16.81 -14.34
N ASN A 56 -14.48 18.01 -13.78
CA ASN A 56 -13.34 18.75 -13.24
C ASN A 56 -13.13 18.39 -11.78
N ILE A 57 -11.99 17.78 -11.45
CA ILE A 57 -11.60 17.52 -10.06
C ILE A 57 -10.97 18.79 -9.47
N GLN A 58 -11.32 19.13 -8.22
CA GLN A 58 -10.73 20.24 -7.47
C GLN A 58 -9.56 19.72 -6.61
N PRO A 59 -8.29 19.87 -7.05
CA PRO A 59 -7.16 19.20 -6.41
C PRO A 59 -6.92 19.65 -4.96
N ASP A 60 -7.19 20.93 -4.66
CA ASP A 60 -7.00 21.48 -3.31
C ASP A 60 -7.98 20.85 -2.30
N VAL A 61 -9.23 20.62 -2.71
CA VAL A 61 -10.23 19.94 -1.88
C VAL A 61 -9.85 18.46 -1.73
N VAL A 62 -9.46 17.81 -2.83
CA VAL A 62 -8.98 16.42 -2.79
C VAL A 62 -7.75 16.26 -1.91
N ARG A 63 -6.86 17.26 -1.87
CA ARG A 63 -5.70 17.25 -1.00
C ARG A 63 -6.10 17.18 0.47
N VAL A 64 -7.05 18.00 0.89
CA VAL A 64 -7.62 17.95 2.25
C VAL A 64 -8.26 16.59 2.50
N MET A 65 -9.03 16.05 1.54
CA MET A 65 -9.66 14.74 1.68
C MET A 65 -8.66 13.60 1.86
N VAL A 66 -7.55 13.62 1.09
CA VAL A 66 -6.47 12.64 1.21
C VAL A 66 -5.85 12.70 2.59
N ASP A 67 -5.52 13.90 3.06
CA ASP A 67 -4.91 14.14 4.37
C ASP A 67 -5.81 13.67 5.52
N GLU A 68 -7.10 14.00 5.50
CA GLU A 68 -8.05 13.49 6.48
C GLU A 68 -8.24 11.97 6.38
N GLY A 69 -8.20 11.42 5.16
CA GLY A 69 -8.31 9.99 4.92
C GLY A 69 -7.17 9.20 5.54
N ILE A 70 -5.92 9.62 5.30
CA ILE A 70 -4.74 8.93 5.86
C ILE A 70 -4.64 9.12 7.38
N LYS A 71 -5.01 10.29 7.91
CA LYS A 71 -5.07 10.55 9.35
C LYS A 71 -6.07 9.61 10.03
N ALA A 72 -7.30 9.55 9.53
CA ALA A 72 -8.33 8.69 10.09
C ALA A 72 -8.01 7.20 9.93
N LEU A 73 -7.28 6.82 8.87
CA LEU A 73 -6.84 5.43 8.68
C LEU A 73 -5.81 5.01 9.73
N THR A 74 -4.96 5.94 10.17
CA THR A 74 -3.80 5.69 11.03
C THR A 74 -3.97 6.15 12.48
N ASP A 75 -5.10 6.79 12.81
CA ASP A 75 -5.32 7.51 14.08
C ASP A 75 -4.28 8.61 14.34
N ALA A 76 -3.70 9.18 13.28
CA ALA A 76 -2.67 10.22 13.39
C ALA A 76 -3.27 11.63 13.51
N SER A 77 -2.53 12.50 14.20
CA SER A 77 -2.94 13.91 14.40
C SER A 77 -2.73 14.79 13.17
N ASN A 78 -1.76 14.44 12.32
CA ASN A 78 -1.38 15.17 11.12
C ASN A 78 -0.95 14.20 9.99
N PRO A 79 -0.92 14.67 8.74
CA PRO A 79 -0.58 13.83 7.57
C PRO A 79 0.81 13.20 7.64
N SER A 80 1.81 13.93 8.14
CA SER A 80 3.19 13.43 8.22
C SER A 80 3.31 12.25 9.18
N ASP A 81 2.70 12.33 10.36
CA ASP A 81 2.62 11.22 11.31
C ASP A 81 1.87 10.01 10.72
N ALA A 82 0.84 10.26 9.90
CA ALA A 82 0.11 9.20 9.19
C ALA A 82 1.03 8.47 8.21
N TRP A 83 1.80 9.20 7.40
CA TRP A 83 2.75 8.61 6.47
C TRP A 83 3.87 7.84 7.16
N LEU A 84 4.38 8.36 8.28
CA LEU A 84 5.37 7.64 9.11
C LEU A 84 4.76 6.41 9.79
N THR A 85 3.45 6.36 10.03
CA THR A 85 2.77 5.15 10.51
C THR A 85 2.68 4.08 9.41
N ILE A 86 2.43 4.50 8.16
CA ILE A 86 2.36 3.61 6.99
C ILE A 86 3.77 3.13 6.60
N PHE A 87 4.77 4.02 6.67
CA PHE A 87 6.17 3.76 6.36
C PHE A 87 7.06 4.13 7.55
N PRO A 88 7.18 3.26 8.58
CA PRO A 88 7.96 3.54 9.79
C PRO A 88 9.45 3.83 9.54
N ASP A 89 10.00 3.22 8.48
CA ASP A 89 11.41 3.35 8.10
C ASP A 89 11.58 4.28 6.88
N LEU A 90 10.68 5.26 6.70
CA LEU A 90 10.75 6.21 5.58
C LEU A 90 12.09 6.95 5.57
N ALA A 91 12.80 6.88 4.45
CA ALA A 91 14.14 7.43 4.28
C ALA A 91 14.25 8.26 2.99
N PRO A 92 15.13 9.27 2.91
CA PRO A 92 15.24 10.14 1.73
C PRO A 92 15.67 9.44 0.43
N ASP A 93 16.23 8.23 0.50
CA ASP A 93 16.64 7.42 -0.64
C ASP A 93 15.66 6.29 -0.99
N MET A 94 14.56 6.17 -0.23
CA MET A 94 13.51 5.19 -0.49
C MET A 94 12.64 5.63 -1.68
N GLY A 95 12.61 4.81 -2.73
CA GLY A 95 11.69 5.04 -3.86
C GLY A 95 10.27 4.56 -3.54
N ILE A 96 9.27 5.41 -3.76
CA ILE A 96 7.84 5.08 -3.57
C ILE A 96 7.10 5.17 -4.90
N GLY A 97 6.48 4.06 -5.29
CA GLY A 97 5.70 3.96 -6.52
C GLY A 97 4.20 4.12 -6.28
N ILE A 98 3.58 5.12 -6.92
CA ILE A 98 2.12 5.27 -6.95
C ILE A 98 1.59 4.70 -8.26
N LYS A 99 0.98 3.52 -8.17
CA LYS A 99 0.36 2.86 -9.32
C LYS A 99 -0.98 3.51 -9.64
N VAL A 100 -1.11 4.05 -10.83
CA VAL A 100 -2.37 4.57 -11.38
C VAL A 100 -2.88 3.65 -12.50
N ASN A 101 -4.19 3.73 -12.78
CA ASN A 101 -4.80 3.04 -13.90
C ASN A 101 -5.39 4.05 -14.88
N THR A 102 -4.68 4.28 -15.99
CA THR A 102 -5.08 5.24 -17.03
C THR A 102 -5.65 4.57 -18.28
N ILE A 103 -5.63 3.24 -18.35
CA ILE A 103 -6.05 2.49 -19.56
C ILE A 103 -7.54 2.65 -19.86
N ASN A 104 -8.36 2.78 -18.80
CA ASN A 104 -9.80 2.93 -18.90
C ASN A 104 -10.20 4.40 -19.10
N HIS A 105 -9.57 5.05 -20.07
CA HIS A 105 -9.72 6.48 -20.36
C HIS A 105 -11.17 6.91 -20.64
N THR A 106 -12.04 5.99 -21.09
CA THR A 106 -13.43 6.30 -21.43
C THR A 106 -14.36 6.38 -20.23
N TYR A 107 -14.11 5.61 -19.17
CA TYR A 107 -15.08 5.48 -18.07
C TYR A 107 -14.56 6.02 -16.75
N LEU A 108 -13.44 5.50 -16.25
CA LEU A 108 -12.96 5.78 -14.90
C LEU A 108 -11.43 5.62 -14.82
N PRO A 109 -10.64 6.49 -15.48
CA PRO A 109 -9.20 6.51 -15.27
C PRO A 109 -8.89 7.11 -13.89
N SER A 110 -7.79 6.68 -13.27
CA SER A 110 -7.18 7.43 -12.16
C SER A 110 -6.84 8.84 -12.64
N HIS A 111 -7.40 9.85 -11.98
CA HIS A 111 -7.24 11.24 -12.40
C HIS A 111 -5.99 11.89 -11.78
N PRO A 112 -5.23 12.72 -12.51
CA PRO A 112 -4.06 13.43 -11.96
C PRO A 112 -4.42 14.30 -10.74
N GLY A 113 -5.61 14.91 -10.74
CA GLY A 113 -6.16 15.65 -9.59
C GLY A 113 -6.42 14.82 -8.33
N VAL A 114 -6.14 13.51 -8.35
CA VAL A 114 -6.10 12.63 -7.17
C VAL A 114 -4.69 12.12 -6.93
N ALA A 115 -4.00 11.69 -7.99
CA ALA A 115 -2.65 11.14 -7.88
C ALA A 115 -1.61 12.16 -7.40
N TYR A 116 -1.70 13.42 -7.85
CA TYR A 116 -0.77 14.47 -7.44
C TYR A 116 -0.98 14.91 -5.99
N PRO A 117 -2.21 15.22 -5.52
CA PRO A 117 -2.41 15.49 -4.09
C PRO A 117 -1.92 14.38 -3.16
N LEU A 118 -2.05 13.12 -3.57
CA LEU A 118 -1.50 11.98 -2.81
C LEU A 118 0.03 12.00 -2.75
N ALA A 119 0.69 12.24 -3.88
CA ALA A 119 2.15 12.35 -3.95
C ALA A 119 2.67 13.55 -3.14
N GLU A 120 2.02 14.71 -3.26
CA GLU A 120 2.33 15.92 -2.49
C GLU A 120 2.18 15.66 -0.99
N SER A 121 1.15 14.91 -0.58
CA SER A 121 0.93 14.57 0.83
C SER A 121 2.08 13.79 1.43
N LEU A 122 2.57 12.80 0.70
CA LEU A 122 3.76 12.07 1.08
C LEU A 122 5.01 12.97 1.07
N ALA A 123 5.17 13.78 0.02
CA ALA A 123 6.33 14.66 -0.16
C ALA A 123 6.44 15.74 0.92
N ASP A 124 5.34 16.13 1.58
CA ASP A 124 5.35 17.10 2.69
C ASP A 124 5.87 16.50 4.01
N THR A 125 6.07 15.18 4.08
CA THR A 125 6.53 14.49 5.30
C THR A 125 7.97 14.91 5.65
N PRO A 126 8.23 15.52 6.82
CA PRO A 126 9.58 15.94 7.21
C PRO A 126 10.50 14.75 7.50
N LEU A 127 11.69 14.74 6.90
CA LEU A 127 12.78 13.79 7.14
C LEU A 127 14.06 14.54 7.52
N GLY A 128 14.08 15.04 8.76
CA GLY A 128 15.20 15.84 9.28
C GLY A 128 15.15 17.28 8.75
N PRO A 129 16.18 17.79 8.04
CA PRO A 129 16.23 19.19 7.60
C PRO A 129 15.39 19.47 6.34
N ALA A 130 14.85 18.45 5.68
CA ALA A 130 14.08 18.57 4.44
C ALA A 130 12.89 17.60 4.49
N ASN A 131 11.92 17.80 3.60
CA ASN A 131 10.81 16.86 3.45
C ASN A 131 11.18 15.68 2.53
N PHE A 132 10.31 14.68 2.44
CA PHE A 132 10.50 13.52 1.58
C PHE A 132 10.69 13.96 0.11
N PRO A 133 11.80 13.58 -0.52
CA PRO A 133 12.18 14.12 -1.81
C PRO A 133 11.23 13.69 -2.93
N LEU A 134 10.66 14.68 -3.63
CA LEU A 134 9.67 14.49 -4.69
C LEU A 134 10.18 13.61 -5.84
N ASN A 135 11.48 13.64 -6.15
CA ASN A 135 12.10 12.80 -7.17
C ASN A 135 12.23 11.32 -6.77
N GLN A 136 11.88 10.96 -5.53
CA GLN A 136 11.73 9.56 -5.10
C GLN A 136 10.29 9.04 -5.22
N ILE A 137 9.33 9.90 -5.57
CA ILE A 137 7.96 9.48 -5.85
C ILE A 137 7.82 9.24 -7.35
N VAL A 138 7.50 8.01 -7.72
CA VAL A 138 7.24 7.62 -9.11
C VAL A 138 5.77 7.31 -9.29
N ILE A 139 5.05 8.18 -10.00
CA ILE A 139 3.68 7.89 -10.45
C ILE A 139 3.78 7.13 -11.76
N TRP A 140 3.25 5.92 -11.81
CA TRP A 140 3.41 5.06 -12.97
C TRP A 140 2.13 4.37 -13.38
N ASP A 141 1.96 4.27 -14.70
CA ASP A 141 1.17 3.24 -15.35
C ASP A 141 2.11 2.34 -16.18
N ARG A 142 1.64 1.16 -16.57
CA ARG A 142 2.38 0.00 -17.12
C ARG A 142 3.71 0.27 -17.80
#